data_AF-V9ESQ7-F1
#
_entry.id   AF-V9ESQ7-F1
#
_cell.length_a   1.000
_cell.length_b   1.000
_cell.length_c   1.000
_cell.angle_alpha   90.00
_cell.angle_beta   90.00
_cell.angle_gamma   90.00
#
_symmetry.space_group_name_H-M   'P 1'
#
loop_
_entity.id
_entity.type
_entity.pdbx_description
1 polymer ?
#
loop_
_entity_poly.entity_id
_entity_poly.type
_entity_poly.pdbx_seq_one_letter_code
_entity_poly.pdbx_strand_id
1 'polypeptide(L)'
;MINFYETIDKKKLKKFPKNEHFELPFRMCVASPSGSGKSNTVLYIIALLSKCFTKIGICTKTNETLYDHLKDTIDNVDVIEEGMVPAMGEYDSETSKLVIFDDLVLEPKKTQAQI
;
A
#
# COMPACT_ATOMS: atom_id res chain seq x y z
N MET A 1 8.42 21.54 -8.41
CA MET A 1 8.91 20.72 -7.27
C MET A 1 10.26 20.15 -7.69
N ILE A 2 11.29 20.21 -6.86
CA ILE A 2 12.60 19.62 -7.19
C ILE A 2 12.53 18.11 -6.93
N ASN A 3 12.82 17.30 -7.95
CA ASN A 3 12.88 15.85 -7.81
C ASN A 3 14.28 15.43 -7.33
N PHE A 4 14.43 15.21 -6.02
CA PHE A 4 15.74 14.85 -5.45
C PHE A 4 16.29 13.51 -5.98
N TYR A 5 15.46 12.63 -6.54
CA TYR A 5 15.94 11.41 -7.20
C TYR A 5 16.84 11.71 -8.41
N GLU A 6 16.66 12.83 -9.08
CA GLU A 6 17.52 13.26 -10.20
C GLU A 6 18.91 13.72 -9.73
N THR A 7 19.02 14.12 -8.47
CA THR A 7 20.27 14.62 -7.86
C THR A 7 21.11 13.51 -7.23
N ILE A 8 20.54 12.32 -7.03
CA ILE A 8 21.23 11.18 -6.43
C ILE A 8 22.06 10.45 -7.49
N ASP A 9 23.26 10.03 -7.13
CA ASP A 9 24.06 9.12 -7.95
C ASP A 9 23.26 7.83 -8.21
N LYS A 10 22.91 7.60 -9.49
CA LYS A 10 22.08 6.46 -9.92
C LYS A 10 22.63 5.11 -9.47
N LYS A 11 23.95 4.99 -9.23
CA LYS A 11 24.58 3.77 -8.69
C LYS A 11 24.16 3.44 -7.26
N LYS A 12 23.71 4.44 -6.49
CA LYS A 12 23.24 4.30 -5.11
C LYS A 12 21.74 4.02 -5.01
N LEU A 13 21.00 4.15 -6.10
CA LEU A 13 19.58 3.86 -6.11
C LEU A 13 19.37 2.35 -5.96
N LYS A 14 18.55 1.99 -4.97
CA LYS A 14 18.04 0.61 -4.88
C LYS A 14 17.22 0.30 -6.12
N LYS A 15 17.34 -0.92 -6.64
CA LYS A 15 16.47 -1.40 -7.71
C LYS A 15 15.09 -1.71 -7.12
N PHE A 16 14.05 -1.34 -7.85
CA PHE A 16 12.66 -1.61 -7.50
C PHE A 16 11.99 -2.39 -8.64
N PRO A 17 10.89 -3.11 -8.36
CA PRO A 17 10.08 -3.73 -9.40
C PRO A 17 9.66 -2.69 -10.44
N LYS A 18 9.60 -3.10 -11.71
CA LYS A 18 9.14 -2.22 -12.79
C LYS A 18 7.63 -2.00 -12.67
N ASN A 19 7.20 -0.77 -12.88
CA ASN A 19 5.79 -0.40 -12.99
C ASN A 19 5.66 0.58 -14.18
N GLU A 20 4.71 0.33 -15.08
CA GLU A 20 4.52 1.17 -16.27
C GLU A 20 3.99 2.57 -15.95
N HIS A 21 3.34 2.72 -14.80
CA HIS A 21 2.71 3.96 -14.34
C HIS A 21 3.55 4.71 -13.32
N PHE A 22 4.53 4.05 -12.67
CA PHE A 22 5.36 4.63 -11.62
C PHE A 22 6.85 4.35 -11.85
N GLU A 23 7.64 5.40 -12.11
CA GLU A 23 9.11 5.30 -12.22
C GLU A 23 9.77 5.07 -10.85
N LEU A 24 9.16 5.57 -9.78
CA LEU A 24 9.64 5.49 -8.40
C LEU A 24 8.57 4.86 -7.50
N PRO A 25 8.97 4.20 -6.38
CA PRO A 25 8.02 3.63 -5.44
C PRO A 25 7.06 4.68 -4.90
N PHE A 26 5.77 4.44 -5.10
CA PHE A 26 4.71 5.26 -4.55
C PHE A 26 4.60 5.04 -3.03
N ARG A 27 4.57 6.12 -2.25
CA ARG A 27 4.30 6.11 -0.80
C ARG A 27 3.33 7.25 -0.48
N MET A 28 2.28 6.93 0.27
CA MET A 28 1.25 7.88 0.65
C MET A 28 0.85 7.67 2.10
N CYS A 29 0.64 8.78 2.82
CA CYS A 29 0.05 8.78 4.15
C CYS A 29 -1.29 9.52 4.07
N VAL A 30 -2.37 8.87 4.51
CA VAL A 30 -3.71 9.46 4.60
C VAL A 30 -4.04 9.66 6.07
N ALA A 31 -3.90 10.89 6.54
CA ALA A 31 -4.15 11.25 7.93
C ALA A 31 -5.30 12.26 8.03
N SER A 32 -6.31 11.94 8.84
CA SER A 32 -7.40 12.87 9.19
C SER A 32 -8.16 12.35 10.42
N PRO A 33 -9.04 13.16 11.06
CA PRO A 33 -9.81 12.74 12.24
C PRO A 33 -10.71 11.53 12.00
N SER A 34 -11.22 10.88 13.06
CA SER A 34 -12.22 9.83 12.90
C SER A 34 -13.50 10.38 12.25
N GLY A 35 -14.15 9.59 11.38
CA GLY A 35 -15.37 9.98 10.66
C GLY A 35 -15.16 10.91 9.44
N SER A 36 -13.93 11.23 9.07
CA SER A 36 -13.62 12.11 7.92
C SER A 36 -13.68 11.44 6.54
N GLY A 37 -13.92 10.11 6.49
CA GLY A 37 -13.92 9.35 5.23
C GLY A 37 -12.54 8.90 4.73
N LYS A 38 -11.59 8.63 5.64
CA LYS A 38 -10.25 8.10 5.30
C LYS A 38 -10.33 6.83 4.46
N SER A 39 -11.03 5.81 4.94
CA SER A 39 -11.17 4.52 4.25
C SER A 39 -11.77 4.73 2.87
N ASN A 40 -12.87 5.50 2.76
CA ASN A 40 -13.46 5.82 1.45
C ASN A 40 -12.48 6.53 0.49
N THR A 41 -11.64 7.43 0.99
CA THR A 41 -10.62 8.12 0.18
C THR A 41 -9.56 7.14 -0.32
N VAL A 42 -9.04 6.29 0.57
CA VAL A 42 -8.05 5.25 0.22
C VAL A 42 -8.62 4.33 -0.85
N LEU A 43 -9.87 3.95 -0.72
CA LEU A 43 -10.54 3.05 -1.64
C LEU A 43 -10.86 3.67 -2.99
N TYR A 44 -11.23 4.95 -3.02
CA TYR A 44 -11.33 5.69 -4.26
C TYR A 44 -9.96 5.74 -4.99
N ILE A 45 -8.87 5.93 -4.25
CA ILE A 45 -7.52 5.89 -4.80
C ILE A 45 -7.20 4.48 -5.34
N ILE A 46 -7.55 3.41 -4.62
CA ILE A 46 -7.38 2.03 -5.09
C ILE A 46 -8.15 1.81 -6.40
N ALA A 47 -9.40 2.27 -6.49
CA ALA A 47 -10.20 2.11 -7.70
C ALA A 47 -9.53 2.78 -8.92
N LEU A 48 -8.90 3.94 -8.73
CA LEU A 48 -8.14 4.64 -9.76
C LEU A 48 -6.81 3.95 -10.12
N LEU A 49 -6.16 3.32 -9.14
CA LEU A 49 -4.83 2.73 -9.26
C LEU A 49 -4.84 1.21 -9.45
N SER A 50 -6.00 0.57 -9.48
CA SER A 50 -6.14 -0.89 -9.46
C SER A 50 -5.39 -1.58 -10.59
N LYS A 51 -5.36 -0.96 -11.77
CA LYS A 51 -4.63 -1.45 -12.95
C LYS A 51 -3.13 -1.18 -12.92
N CYS A 52 -2.66 -0.38 -11.95
CA CYS A 52 -1.26 -0.04 -11.82
C CYS A 52 -0.47 -1.08 -11.02
N PHE A 53 -1.13 -1.94 -10.24
CA PHE A 53 -0.48 -2.90 -9.35
C PHE A 53 -1.01 -4.30 -9.63
N THR A 54 -0.12 -5.30 -9.60
CA THR A 54 -0.49 -6.71 -9.82
C THR A 54 -1.19 -7.32 -8.62
N LYS A 55 -0.96 -6.76 -7.43
CA LYS A 55 -1.57 -7.20 -6.16
C LYS A 55 -1.72 -6.03 -5.21
N ILE A 56 -2.85 -5.99 -4.51
CA ILE A 56 -3.18 -4.98 -3.50
C ILE A 56 -3.49 -5.71 -2.20
N GLY A 57 -2.73 -5.45 -1.14
CA GLY A 57 -2.94 -6.01 0.19
C GLY A 57 -3.39 -4.94 1.17
N ILE A 58 -4.57 -5.10 1.77
CA ILE A 58 -5.09 -4.23 2.83
C ILE A 58 -4.84 -4.92 4.16
N CYS A 59 -3.90 -4.42 4.95
CA CYS A 59 -3.61 -4.89 6.30
C CYS A 59 -4.43 -4.06 7.28
N THR A 60 -5.37 -4.69 7.97
CA THR A 60 -6.23 -4.05 8.96
C THR A 60 -6.37 -4.94 10.20
N LYS A 61 -6.77 -4.34 11.32
CA LYS A 61 -7.05 -5.08 12.55
C LYS A 61 -8.40 -5.80 12.50
N THR A 62 -9.38 -5.20 11.83
CA THR A 62 -10.75 -5.72 11.77
C THR A 62 -11.28 -5.44 10.38
N ASN A 63 -11.86 -6.46 9.75
CA ASN A 63 -12.46 -6.29 8.44
C ASN A 63 -13.66 -5.32 8.48
N GLU A 64 -13.81 -4.55 7.41
CA GLU A 64 -14.92 -3.62 7.21
C GLU A 64 -15.73 -4.07 5.98
N THR A 65 -17.05 -3.86 6.02
CA THR A 65 -17.95 -4.15 4.88
C THR A 65 -17.47 -3.52 3.58
N LEU A 66 -16.77 -2.38 3.69
CA LEU A 66 -16.25 -1.65 2.56
C LEU A 66 -15.06 -2.33 1.88
N TYR A 67 -14.25 -3.10 2.63
CA TYR A 67 -13.16 -3.89 2.09
C TYR A 67 -13.68 -5.13 1.36
N ASP A 68 -14.69 -5.80 1.90
CA ASP A 68 -15.38 -6.90 1.23
C ASP A 68 -15.96 -6.44 -0.11
N HIS A 69 -16.65 -5.29 -0.11
CA HIS A 69 -17.19 -4.72 -1.35
C HIS A 69 -16.09 -4.45 -2.40
N LEU A 70 -14.91 -4.00 -1.97
CA LEU A 70 -13.80 -3.80 -2.90
C LEU A 70 -13.24 -5.09 -3.47
N LYS A 71 -13.09 -6.11 -2.61
CA LYS A 71 -12.63 -7.43 -3.02
C LYS A 71 -13.55 -8.04 -4.07
N ASP A 72 -14.85 -7.80 -3.96
CA ASP A 72 -15.84 -8.25 -4.95
C ASP A 72 -15.83 -7.41 -6.23
N THR A 73 -15.38 -6.15 -6.17
CA THR A 73 -15.45 -5.20 -7.29
C THR A 73 -14.16 -5.13 -8.11
N ILE A 74 -13.01 -5.33 -7.45
CA ILE A 74 -11.69 -5.19 -8.05
C ILE A 74 -10.97 -6.52 -7.85
N ASP A 75 -10.54 -7.11 -8.96
CA ASP A 75 -9.66 -8.26 -8.95
C ASP A 75 -8.36 -7.91 -8.16
N ASN A 76 -7.59 -8.92 -7.75
CA ASN A 76 -6.27 -8.71 -7.13
C ASN A 76 -6.20 -7.89 -5.83
N VAL A 77 -7.32 -7.70 -5.12
CA VAL A 77 -7.37 -7.16 -3.75
C VAL A 77 -7.48 -8.30 -2.73
N ASP A 78 -6.55 -8.33 -1.77
CA ASP A 78 -6.58 -9.22 -0.62
C ASP A 78 -6.68 -8.40 0.68
N VAL A 79 -7.54 -8.82 1.60
CA VAL A 79 -7.66 -8.25 2.95
C VAL A 79 -6.96 -9.19 3.93
N ILE A 80 -6.03 -8.65 4.70
CA ILE A 80 -5.24 -9.34 5.71
C ILE A 80 -5.66 -8.78 7.06
N GLU A 81 -6.30 -9.63 7.85
CA GLU A 81 -6.85 -9.25 9.16
C GLU A 81 -5.83 -9.43 10.30
N GLU A 82 -6.25 -9.11 11.52
CA GLU A 82 -5.48 -9.28 12.75
C GLU A 82 -4.19 -8.45 12.81
N GLY A 83 -4.08 -7.42 11.97
CA GLY A 83 -2.88 -6.59 11.88
C GLY A 83 -1.66 -7.36 11.38
N MET A 84 -1.85 -8.51 10.73
CA MET A 84 -0.76 -9.25 10.12
C MET A 84 -0.21 -8.47 8.93
N VAL A 85 1.11 -8.24 8.95
CA VAL A 85 1.83 -7.61 7.86
C VAL A 85 2.58 -8.71 7.10
N PRO A 86 2.29 -8.92 5.81
CA PRO A 86 3.00 -9.89 5.01
C PRO A 86 4.49 -9.53 4.96
N ALA A 87 5.35 -10.53 5.12
CA ALA A 87 6.79 -10.31 5.14
C ALA A 87 7.23 -9.79 3.77
N MET A 88 7.86 -8.62 3.72
CA MET A 88 8.28 -8.00 2.46
C MET A 88 9.24 -8.87 1.64
N GLY A 89 9.93 -9.82 2.28
CA GLY A 89 10.79 -10.81 1.63
C GLY A 89 10.06 -11.93 0.89
N GLU A 90 8.76 -12.11 1.13
CA GLU A 90 7.90 -13.06 0.41
C GLU A 90 7.40 -12.50 -0.92
N TYR A 91 7.50 -11.17 -1.10
CA TYR A 91 7.12 -10.53 -2.34
C TYR A 91 8.23 -10.61 -3.38
N ASP A 92 7.89 -11.08 -4.58
CA ASP A 92 8.81 -11.08 -5.71
C ASP A 92 9.18 -9.64 -6.10
N SER A 93 10.38 -9.49 -6.68
CA SER A 93 10.93 -8.21 -7.13
C SER A 93 10.53 -7.85 -8.56
N GLU A 94 9.72 -8.69 -9.22
CA GLU A 94 9.37 -8.53 -10.63
C GLU A 94 8.06 -7.77 -10.81
N THR A 95 7.11 -7.97 -9.89
CA THR A 95 5.76 -7.42 -9.97
C THR A 95 5.53 -6.30 -8.95
N SER A 96 4.77 -5.28 -9.36
CA SER A 96 4.49 -4.11 -8.53
C SER A 96 3.28 -4.34 -7.63
N LYS A 97 3.45 -4.15 -6.33
CA LYS A 97 2.43 -4.43 -5.31
C LYS A 97 2.13 -3.16 -4.52
N LEU A 98 0.88 -3.00 -4.13
CA LEU A 98 0.44 -1.95 -3.22
C LEU A 98 0.08 -2.58 -1.87
N VAL A 99 0.73 -2.12 -0.81
CA VAL A 99 0.41 -2.55 0.57
C VAL A 99 -0.16 -1.35 1.32
N ILE A 100 -1.31 -1.55 1.95
CA ILE A 100 -2.04 -0.52 2.69
C ILE A 100 -2.10 -0.96 4.15
N PHE A 101 -1.76 -0.03 5.04
CA PHE A 101 -1.79 -0.23 6.48
C PHE A 101 -2.86 0.69 7.05
N ASP A 102 -3.99 0.11 7.48
CA ASP A 102 -5.13 0.86 7.99
C ASP A 102 -5.22 0.79 9.51
N ASP A 103 -5.23 1.94 10.16
CA ASP A 103 -5.24 2.11 11.63
C ASP A 103 -4.19 1.31 12.42
N LEU A 104 -3.09 0.90 11.78
CA LEU A 104 -1.98 0.17 12.43
C LEU A 104 -0.93 1.07 13.11
N VAL A 105 -1.13 2.39 13.13
CA VAL A 105 -0.15 3.36 13.66
C VAL A 105 0.08 3.23 15.17
N LEU A 106 -0.87 2.64 15.90
CA LEU A 106 -0.77 2.41 17.35
C LEU A 106 -0.30 1.00 17.71
N GLU A 107 0.03 0.18 16.73
CA GLU A 107 0.51 -1.18 16.97
C GLU A 107 1.86 -1.19 17.70
N PRO A 108 2.17 -2.26 18.46
CA PRO A 108 3.46 -2.39 19.13
C PRO A 108 4.63 -2.23 18.16
N LYS A 109 5.76 -1.70 18.66
CA LYS A 109 6.99 -1.49 17.85
C LYS A 109 7.43 -2.74 17.06
N LYS A 110 7.18 -3.94 17.60
CA LYS A 110 7.48 -5.21 16.95
C LYS A 110 6.68 -5.41 15.65
N THR A 111 5.41 -5.00 15.64
CA THR A 111 4.53 -5.03 14.46
C THR A 111 4.90 -3.91 13.50
N GLN A 112 5.15 -2.69 14.01
CA GLN A 112 5.58 -1.57 13.17
C GLN A 112 6.91 -1.80 12.47
N ALA A 113 7.84 -2.56 13.07
CA ALA A 113 9.11 -2.90 12.43
C ALA A 113 8.96 -3.82 11.20
N GLN A 114 7.77 -4.36 10.96
CA GLN A 114 7.46 -5.21 9.80
C GLN A 114 6.78 -4.41 8.67
N ILE A 115 6.34 -3.18 8.94
CA ILE A 115 5.73 -2.20 8.01
C ILE A 115 6.84 -1.44 7.27
#